data_AF-A0AAN0NF05-F1
#
_entry.id   AF-A0AAN0NF05-F1
#
_cell.length_a   1.000
_cell.length_b   1.000
_cell.length_c   1.000
_cell.angle_alpha   90.00
_cell.angle_beta   90.00
_cell.angle_gamma   90.00
#
_symmetry.space_group_name_H-M   'P 1'
#
loop_
_entity.id
_entity.type
_entity.pdbx_description
1 polymer ?
#
loop_
_entity_poly.entity_id
_entity_poly.type
_entity_poly.pdbx_seq_one_letter_code
_entity_poly.pdbx_strand_id
1 'polypeptide(L)'
;MKNLPIKSLMLTLGLFASSATLMAQETSQTAAPVVEEAEEAPWLKVYFASGSASVSADQAATLDRAVRTFREGDPFVMIVAGGADKVGDPAANLGLSLQRATAVATALTNRGIPIERLQVLGRGNSELQVATPDGVAEEENRVVEISWR
;
A
#
# COMPACT_ATOMS: atom_id res chain seq x y z
N MET A 1 46.67 -61.91 54.58
CA MET A 1 47.97 -61.37 55.03
C MET A 1 48.55 -60.55 53.91
N LYS A 2 48.86 -59.26 54.19
CA LYS A 2 50.00 -58.46 53.69
C LYS A 2 50.21 -58.38 52.17
N ASN A 3 50.49 -57.28 51.50
CA ASN A 3 50.50 -55.82 51.69
C ASN A 3 50.91 -55.28 50.30
N LEU A 4 50.41 -54.08 49.95
CA LEU A 4 50.98 -52.99 49.10
C LEU A 4 52.52 -53.04 48.87
N PRO A 5 53.16 -52.26 47.94
CA PRO A 5 52.71 -50.99 47.31
C PRO A 5 53.18 -50.80 45.82
N ILE A 6 52.95 -49.67 45.12
CA ILE A 6 53.92 -48.56 44.96
C ILE A 6 53.33 -47.44 44.07
N LYS A 7 53.35 -46.22 44.63
CA LYS A 7 53.59 -44.85 44.13
C LYS A 7 53.60 -44.53 42.61
N SER A 8 52.82 -43.48 42.29
CA SER A 8 53.11 -42.29 41.46
C SER A 8 53.87 -42.43 40.13
N LEU A 9 53.20 -42.10 39.02
CA LEU A 9 53.86 -41.75 37.76
C LEU A 9 53.04 -40.67 37.02
N MET A 10 53.62 -39.46 36.90
CA MET A 10 53.16 -38.43 35.97
C MET A 10 53.41 -38.89 34.54
N LEU A 11 52.45 -38.69 33.64
CA LEU A 11 52.67 -38.78 32.20
C LEU A 11 52.22 -37.47 31.54
N THR A 12 53.20 -36.66 31.19
CA THR A 12 53.10 -35.58 30.21
C THR A 12 52.90 -36.19 28.82
N LEU A 13 51.91 -35.70 28.08
CA LEU A 13 51.80 -35.97 26.65
C LEU A 13 51.56 -34.64 25.93
N GLY A 14 52.61 -34.11 25.31
CA GLY A 14 52.49 -33.10 24.27
C GLY A 14 52.48 -33.79 22.92
N LEU A 15 51.53 -33.43 22.06
CA LEU A 15 51.61 -33.71 20.63
C LEU A 15 51.01 -32.53 19.85
N PHE A 16 51.87 -31.91 19.03
CA PHE A 16 51.54 -31.00 17.95
C PHE A 16 50.79 -31.75 16.83
N ALA A 17 49.78 -31.13 16.22
CA ALA A 17 49.64 -31.11 14.76
C ALA A 17 48.57 -30.09 14.34
N SER A 18 49.04 -29.15 13.54
CA SER A 18 48.26 -28.19 12.77
C SER A 18 47.43 -28.91 11.69
N SER A 19 46.22 -28.43 11.42
CA SER A 19 45.58 -28.61 10.12
C SER A 19 44.59 -27.48 9.87
N ALA A 20 44.97 -26.64 8.92
CA ALA A 20 44.16 -25.61 8.31
C ALA A 20 43.07 -26.23 7.44
N THR A 21 41.88 -25.64 7.44
CA THR A 21 41.02 -25.60 6.26
C THR A 21 40.34 -24.23 6.19
N LEU A 22 40.77 -23.54 5.15
CA LEU A 22 40.24 -22.39 4.42
C LEU A 22 38.70 -22.40 4.30
N MET A 23 38.07 -21.24 4.51
CA MET A 23 37.01 -20.62 3.68
C MET A 23 36.78 -19.22 4.29
N ALA A 24 37.33 -18.17 3.69
CA ALA A 24 36.71 -17.38 2.62
C ALA A 24 35.66 -16.40 3.17
N GLN A 25 35.90 -15.13 2.87
CA GLN A 25 35.07 -13.97 3.18
C GLN A 25 33.59 -14.22 2.88
N GLU A 26 32.73 -13.85 3.82
CA GLU A 26 31.46 -13.24 3.44
C GLU A 26 31.45 -11.83 4.03
N THR A 27 31.74 -10.91 3.12
CA THR A 27 31.65 -9.47 3.31
C THR A 27 30.28 -9.12 3.88
N SER A 28 30.27 -8.29 4.93
CA SER A 28 29.11 -7.53 5.38
C SER A 28 28.39 -6.90 4.19
N GLN A 29 27.34 -7.57 3.71
CA GLN A 29 26.32 -6.94 2.90
C GLN A 29 25.31 -6.33 3.85
N THR A 30 25.54 -5.06 4.18
CA THR A 30 24.47 -4.14 4.50
C THR A 30 23.55 -4.08 3.28
N ALA A 31 22.59 -4.98 3.20
CA ALA A 31 21.47 -4.86 2.28
C ALA A 31 20.57 -3.74 2.81
N ALA A 32 20.88 -2.50 2.43
CA ALA A 32 19.89 -1.45 2.38
C ALA A 32 18.66 -2.01 1.63
N PRO A 33 17.42 -1.70 2.07
CA PRO A 33 16.25 -2.31 1.47
C PRO A 33 16.26 -1.94 -0.02
N VAL A 34 16.27 -2.96 -0.87
CA VAL A 34 15.86 -2.81 -2.25
C VAL A 34 14.41 -2.37 -2.15
N VAL A 35 14.19 -1.06 -2.25
CA VAL A 35 12.89 -0.49 -2.51
C VAL A 35 12.55 -1.03 -3.89
N GLU A 36 11.89 -2.18 -3.91
CA GLU A 36 11.12 -2.65 -5.04
C GLU A 36 10.25 -1.46 -5.43
N GLU A 37 10.62 -0.80 -6.51
CA GLU A 37 9.86 0.29 -7.11
C GLU A 37 8.53 -0.34 -7.53
N ALA A 38 7.58 -0.33 -6.60
CA ALA A 38 6.23 -0.79 -6.83
C ALA A 38 5.76 -0.06 -8.08
N GLU A 39 5.50 -0.81 -9.16
CA GLU A 39 4.84 -0.25 -10.34
C GLU A 39 3.68 0.60 -9.82
N GLU A 40 3.74 1.92 -10.04
CA GLU A 40 2.71 2.82 -9.50
C GLU A 40 1.38 2.31 -10.03
N ALA A 41 0.50 1.88 -9.11
CA ALA A 41 -0.78 1.34 -9.49
C ALA A 41 -1.46 2.34 -10.46
N PRO A 42 -2.13 1.88 -11.54
CA PRO A 42 -2.74 2.74 -12.57
C PRO A 42 -3.94 3.57 -12.07
N TRP A 43 -4.03 3.79 -10.76
CA TRP A 43 -5.13 4.39 -10.06
C TRP A 43 -4.70 4.94 -8.70
N LEU A 44 -5.35 6.03 -8.29
CA LEU A 44 -5.24 6.64 -6.96
C LEU A 44 -6.58 6.57 -6.24
N LYS A 45 -6.56 6.52 -4.91
CA LYS A 45 -7.77 6.43 -4.08
C LYS A 45 -7.90 7.62 -3.13
N VAL A 46 -9.09 8.16 -3.03
CA VAL A 46 -9.50 9.17 -2.05
C VAL A 46 -10.60 8.58 -1.17
N TYR A 47 -10.41 8.58 0.14
CA TYR A 47 -11.36 7.98 1.08
C TYR A 47 -12.26 9.02 1.77
N PHE A 48 -13.41 8.56 2.23
CA PHE A 48 -14.45 9.42 2.78
C PHE A 48 -15.01 8.91 4.11
N ALA A 49 -15.34 9.84 4.98
CA ALA A 49 -16.15 9.57 6.16
C ALA A 49 -17.56 9.07 5.77
N SER A 50 -18.18 8.31 6.69
CA SER A 50 -19.55 7.83 6.51
C SER A 50 -20.53 8.98 6.29
N GLY A 51 -21.45 8.81 5.33
CA GLY A 51 -22.46 9.81 4.96
C GLY A 51 -21.93 11.14 4.41
N SER A 52 -20.62 11.26 4.16
CA SER A 52 -20.00 12.52 3.72
C SER A 52 -19.49 12.45 2.28
N ALA A 53 -19.61 13.59 1.58
CA ALA A 53 -18.96 13.86 0.29
C ALA A 53 -17.84 14.91 0.39
N SER A 54 -17.50 15.36 1.61
CA SER A 54 -16.41 16.32 1.82
C SER A 54 -15.07 15.64 1.65
N VAL A 55 -14.23 16.18 0.76
CA VAL A 55 -12.83 15.77 0.63
C VAL A 55 -12.05 16.37 1.78
N SER A 56 -11.40 15.54 2.59
CA SER A 56 -10.62 15.97 3.74
C SER A 56 -9.22 16.45 3.34
N ALA A 57 -8.61 17.30 4.19
CA ALA A 57 -7.35 17.97 3.85
C ALA A 57 -6.15 17.02 3.75
N ASP A 58 -6.17 15.90 4.47
CA ASP A 58 -5.18 14.81 4.38
C ASP A 58 -5.14 14.16 2.99
N GLN A 59 -6.21 14.28 2.19
CA GLN A 59 -6.26 13.76 0.82
C GLN A 59 -5.57 14.67 -0.20
N ALA A 60 -5.09 15.86 0.22
CA ALA A 60 -4.46 16.83 -0.68
C ALA A 60 -3.25 16.26 -1.41
N ALA A 61 -2.38 15.52 -0.72
CA ALA A 61 -1.20 14.90 -1.31
C ALA A 61 -1.56 13.90 -2.43
N THR A 62 -2.64 13.15 -2.26
CA THR A 62 -3.15 12.23 -3.30
C THR A 62 -3.63 12.98 -4.53
N LEU A 63 -4.38 14.09 -4.33
CA LEU A 63 -4.85 14.92 -5.44
C LEU A 63 -3.69 15.58 -6.20
N ASP A 64 -2.68 16.05 -5.47
CA ASP A 64 -1.49 16.67 -6.07
C ASP A 64 -0.68 15.65 -6.86
N ARG A 65 -0.60 14.39 -6.39
CA ARG A 65 -0.04 13.28 -7.16
C ARG A 65 -0.84 13.04 -8.44
N ALA A 66 -2.18 13.00 -8.39
CA ALA A 66 -3.01 12.84 -9.58
C ALA A 66 -2.73 13.92 -10.65
N VAL A 67 -2.57 15.17 -10.21
CA VAL A 67 -2.23 16.30 -11.09
C VAL A 67 -0.83 16.15 -11.69
N ARG A 68 0.14 15.70 -10.89
CA ARG A 68 1.50 15.42 -11.38
C ARG A 68 1.47 14.31 -12.45
N THR A 69 0.82 13.19 -12.17
CA THR A 69 0.65 12.08 -13.12
C THR A 69 0.02 12.56 -14.43
N PHE A 70 -1.01 13.40 -14.35
CA PHE A 70 -1.66 14.01 -15.52
C PHE A 70 -0.72 14.90 -16.35
N ARG A 71 0.19 15.63 -15.70
CA ARG A 71 1.12 16.56 -16.38
C ARG A 71 2.33 15.87 -16.98
N GLU A 72 2.78 14.78 -16.35
CA GLU A 72 3.96 14.01 -16.77
C GLU A 72 3.63 12.98 -17.85
N GLY A 73 2.40 12.48 -17.89
CA GLY A 73 1.95 11.53 -18.90
C GLY A 73 1.55 12.17 -20.22
N ASP A 74 1.40 11.31 -21.24
CA ASP A 74 0.72 11.69 -22.49
C ASP A 74 -0.78 11.92 -22.21
N PRO A 75 -1.45 12.86 -22.92
CA PRO A 75 -2.76 13.35 -22.53
C PRO A 75 -3.86 12.26 -22.54
N PHE A 76 -4.12 11.68 -21.37
CA PHE A 76 -5.17 10.71 -21.11
C PHE A 76 -6.45 11.36 -20.58
N VAL A 77 -7.54 10.60 -20.62
CA VAL A 77 -8.77 10.95 -19.88
C VAL A 77 -8.66 10.36 -18.49
N MET A 78 -8.88 11.18 -17.47
CA MET A 78 -8.97 10.71 -16.08
C MET A 78 -10.40 10.32 -15.76
N ILE A 79 -10.58 9.12 -15.22
CA ILE A 79 -11.86 8.61 -14.75
C ILE A 79 -11.90 8.77 -13.24
N VAL A 80 -12.94 9.43 -12.74
CA VAL A 80 -13.18 9.70 -11.33
C VAL A 80 -14.46 8.95 -10.93
N ALA A 81 -14.29 7.78 -10.33
CA ALA A 81 -15.38 6.85 -10.02
C ALA A 81 -15.59 6.71 -8.51
N GLY A 82 -16.75 7.16 -8.02
CA GLY A 82 -17.11 7.08 -6.61
C GLY A 82 -17.79 5.76 -6.24
N GLY A 83 -17.53 5.26 -5.03
CA GLY A 83 -18.19 4.14 -4.39
C GLY A 83 -18.76 4.50 -3.02
N ALA A 84 -19.64 3.63 -2.53
CA ALA A 84 -20.22 3.69 -1.19
C ALA A 84 -20.24 2.28 -0.57
N ASP A 85 -20.26 2.23 0.76
CA ASP A 85 -20.50 0.99 1.48
C ASP A 85 -21.99 0.58 1.40
N LYS A 86 -22.32 -0.57 1.99
CA LYS A 86 -23.66 -1.15 1.89
C LYS A 86 -24.62 -0.68 2.98
N VAL A 87 -24.27 0.36 3.73
CA VAL A 87 -25.15 0.95 4.74
C VAL A 87 -26.18 1.83 4.04
N GLY A 88 -27.47 1.64 4.37
CA GLY A 88 -28.56 2.49 3.86
C GLY A 88 -29.09 2.08 2.48
N ASP A 89 -29.83 3.00 1.86
CA ASP A 89 -30.55 2.75 0.61
C ASP A 89 -29.60 2.77 -0.61
N PRO A 90 -29.71 1.80 -1.54
CA PRO A 90 -28.86 1.75 -2.74
C PRO A 90 -28.93 3.00 -3.64
N ALA A 91 -30.11 3.62 -3.80
CA ALA A 91 -30.24 4.83 -4.62
C ALA A 91 -29.61 6.04 -3.93
N ALA A 92 -29.74 6.13 -2.60
CA ALA A 92 -29.02 7.13 -1.81
C ALA A 92 -27.49 6.94 -1.92
N ASN A 93 -27.01 5.70 -1.87
CA ASN A 93 -25.60 5.35 -2.03
C ASN A 93 -25.07 5.70 -3.43
N LEU A 94 -25.86 5.48 -4.48
CA LEU A 94 -25.52 5.92 -5.83
C LEU A 94 -25.37 7.45 -5.88
N GLY A 95 -26.33 8.20 -5.34
CA GLY A 95 -26.25 9.66 -5.27
C GLY A 95 -25.03 10.16 -4.50
N LEU A 96 -24.77 9.58 -3.32
CA LEU A 96 -23.61 9.96 -2.48
C LEU A 96 -22.28 9.66 -3.18
N SER A 97 -22.18 8.51 -3.85
CA SER A 97 -20.97 8.14 -4.60
C SER A 97 -20.68 9.12 -5.75
N LEU A 98 -21.72 9.57 -6.47
CA LEU A 98 -21.59 10.58 -7.53
C LEU A 98 -21.19 11.95 -6.96
N GLN A 99 -21.75 12.33 -5.81
CA GLN A 99 -21.37 13.58 -5.13
C GLN A 99 -19.89 13.57 -4.73
N ARG A 100 -19.38 12.45 -4.18
CA ARG A 100 -17.96 12.27 -3.88
C ARG A 100 -17.08 12.41 -5.11
N ALA A 101 -17.44 11.72 -6.19
CA ALA A 101 -16.70 11.79 -7.45
C ALA A 101 -16.67 13.22 -8.02
N THR A 102 -17.79 13.94 -7.93
CA THR A 102 -17.89 15.34 -8.35
C THR A 102 -17.04 16.26 -7.48
N ALA A 103 -16.99 16.03 -6.17
CA ALA A 103 -16.15 16.81 -5.25
C ALA A 103 -14.65 16.63 -5.56
N VAL A 104 -14.23 15.40 -5.85
CA VAL A 104 -12.86 15.10 -6.28
C VAL A 104 -12.55 15.75 -7.63
N ALA A 105 -13.45 15.63 -8.62
CA ALA A 105 -13.27 16.26 -9.92
C ALA A 105 -13.16 17.79 -9.83
N THR A 106 -13.96 18.41 -8.94
CA THR A 106 -13.86 19.85 -8.65
C THR A 106 -12.51 20.19 -8.03
N ALA A 107 -12.04 19.38 -7.07
CA ALA A 107 -10.74 19.58 -6.43
C ALA A 107 -9.57 19.43 -7.40
N LEU A 108 -9.66 18.54 -8.41
CA LEU A 108 -8.69 18.39 -9.49
C LEU A 108 -8.76 19.55 -10.49
N THR A 109 -9.97 20.00 -10.84
CA THR A 109 -10.17 21.16 -11.73
C THR A 109 -9.56 22.42 -11.12
N ASN A 110 -9.76 22.63 -9.82
CA ASN A 110 -9.15 23.75 -9.09
C ASN A 110 -7.62 23.69 -9.06
N ARG A 111 -7.02 22.52 -9.31
CA ARG A 111 -5.56 22.32 -9.45
C ARG A 111 -5.08 22.43 -10.90
N GLY A 112 -5.97 22.76 -11.83
CA GLY A 112 -5.66 23.04 -13.23
C GLY A 112 -5.83 21.87 -14.18
N ILE A 113 -6.50 20.78 -13.79
CA ILE A 113 -6.92 19.75 -14.76
C ILE A 113 -8.13 20.27 -15.53
N PRO A 114 -8.11 20.32 -16.87
CA PRO A 114 -9.27 20.77 -17.65
C PRO A 114 -10.46 19.83 -17.46
N ILE A 115 -11.67 20.39 -17.34
CA ILE A 115 -12.89 19.61 -17.07
C ILE A 115 -13.18 18.58 -18.18
N GLU A 116 -12.83 18.91 -19.43
CA GLU A 116 -12.95 18.02 -20.60
C GLU A 116 -12.03 16.79 -20.54
N ARG A 117 -11.08 16.76 -19.61
CA ARG A 117 -10.20 15.61 -19.34
C ARG A 117 -10.69 14.74 -18.19
N LEU A 118 -11.82 15.09 -17.57
CA LEU A 118 -12.40 14.36 -16.44
C LEU A 118 -13.70 13.67 -16.86
N GLN A 119 -13.79 12.37 -16.59
CA GLN A 119 -15.03 11.60 -16.67
C GLN A 119 -15.48 11.23 -15.26
N VAL A 120 -16.65 11.70 -14.84
CA VAL A 120 -17.17 11.53 -13.47
C VAL A 120 -18.27 10.48 -13.46
N LEU A 121 -18.16 9.49 -12.55
CA LEU A 121 -19.09 8.37 -12.44
C LEU A 121 -19.41 8.07 -10.96
N GLY A 122 -20.63 7.67 -10.68
CA GLY A 122 -21.04 7.09 -9.40
C GLY A 122 -21.35 5.60 -9.58
N ARG A 123 -20.69 4.75 -8.79
CA ARG A 123 -20.89 3.29 -8.79
C ARG A 123 -21.85 2.83 -7.68
N GLY A 124 -22.21 3.71 -6.76
CA GLY A 124 -23.00 3.34 -5.58
C GLY A 124 -22.34 2.23 -4.77
N ASN A 125 -23.13 1.25 -4.35
CA ASN A 125 -22.70 0.11 -3.55
C ASN A 125 -22.73 -1.23 -4.34
N SER A 126 -22.80 -1.18 -5.67
CA SER A 126 -22.81 -2.38 -6.52
C SER A 126 -21.41 -2.88 -6.88
N GLU A 127 -20.45 -1.97 -7.01
CA GLU A 127 -19.05 -2.28 -7.31
C GLU A 127 -18.19 -1.99 -6.07
N LEU A 128 -18.14 -2.98 -5.17
CA LEU A 128 -17.39 -2.88 -3.92
C LEU A 128 -15.91 -3.19 -4.13
N GLN A 129 -15.05 -2.47 -3.40
CA GLN A 129 -13.63 -2.79 -3.28
C GLN A 129 -13.44 -4.00 -2.36
N VAL A 130 -14.19 -4.03 -1.26
CA VAL A 130 -14.22 -5.12 -0.29
C VAL A 130 -15.64 -5.68 -0.25
N ALA A 131 -15.78 -6.95 -0.61
CA ALA A 131 -17.07 -7.62 -0.60
C ALA A 131 -17.66 -7.67 0.81
N THR A 132 -18.85 -7.12 0.98
CA THR A 132 -19.57 -7.08 2.26
C THR A 132 -21.04 -7.45 2.10
N PRO A 133 -21.69 -7.97 3.17
CA PRO A 133 -23.13 -8.12 3.23
C PRO A 133 -23.86 -6.77 3.22
N ASP A 134 -25.16 -6.80 2.96
CA ASP A 134 -26.00 -5.60 3.01
C ASP A 134 -26.08 -5.04 4.44
N GLY A 135 -26.07 -3.71 4.57
CA GLY A 135 -26.09 -3.02 5.87
C GLY A 135 -24.74 -2.96 6.58
N VAL A 136 -23.66 -3.48 6.00
CA VAL A 136 -22.32 -3.46 6.61
C VAL A 136 -21.55 -2.21 6.19
N ALA A 137 -21.04 -1.50 7.19
CA ALA A 137 -20.12 -0.37 7.01
C ALA A 137 -18.73 -0.89 6.66
N GLU A 138 -18.10 -0.28 5.65
CA GLU A 138 -16.75 -0.63 5.22
C GLU A 138 -16.07 0.61 4.65
N GLU A 139 -14.95 1.01 5.25
CA GLU A 139 -14.23 2.22 4.88
C GLU A 139 -13.61 2.15 3.50
N GLU A 140 -13.08 0.99 3.13
CA GLU A 140 -12.45 0.80 1.83
C GLU A 140 -13.45 0.93 0.67
N ASN A 141 -14.75 0.76 0.95
CA ASN A 141 -15.83 0.97 0.00
C ASN A 141 -16.30 2.43 -0.08
N ARG A 142 -15.96 3.28 0.89
CA ARG A 142 -16.24 4.73 0.87
C ARG A 142 -15.11 5.47 0.17
N VAL A 143 -14.99 5.25 -1.13
CA VAL A 143 -13.82 5.64 -1.91
C VAL A 143 -14.21 6.37 -3.18
N VAL A 144 -13.32 7.23 -3.68
CA VAL A 144 -13.25 7.65 -5.07
C VAL A 144 -11.94 7.15 -5.65
N GLU A 145 -12.05 6.44 -6.75
CA GLU A 145 -10.93 5.99 -7.55
C GLU A 145 -10.69 6.96 -8.70
N ILE A 146 -9.42 7.33 -8.89
CA ILE A 146 -8.94 8.17 -9.97
C ILE A 146 -8.04 7.30 -10.84
N SER A 147 -8.47 6.95 -12.03
CA SER A 147 -7.71 6.15 -12.99
C SER A 147 -7.54 6.88 -14.33
N TRP A 148 -6.73 6.34 -15.22
CA TRP A 148 -6.40 6.96 -16.51
C TRP A 148 -6.34 5.95 -17.64
N ARG A 149 -6.66 6.40 -18.86
CA ARG A 149 -6.68 5.60 -20.09
C ARG A 149 -6.29 6.39 -21.33
#